data_AF-A0A7Y4Z7E9-F1
#
_entry.id   AF-A0A7Y4Z7E9-F1
#
_cell.length_a   1.000
_cell.length_b   1.000
_cell.length_c   1.000
_cell.angle_alpha   90.00
_cell.angle_beta   90.00
_cell.angle_gamma   90.00
#
_symmetry.space_group_name_H-M   'P 1'
#
loop_
_entity.id
_entity.type
_entity.pdbx_description
1 polymer ?
#
loop_
_entity_poly.entity_id
_entity_poly.type
_entity_poly.pdbx_seq_one_letter_code
_entity_poly.pdbx_strand_id
1 'polypeptide(L)'
;MSQAIINPEILSWARQRAGLDAPTLARKLNIREDKLIPWEKGDILPTFKQAQNYAHNTYIPFGYLFLKHPPRDDLPIPDLRTVGDHGSKGISINLRDIIQEVIRHQLWYQEYLTEIDAKPIEVVGSFSVNAPVKAIVMDMKIKPLA
;
A
#
# COMPACT_ATOMS: atom_id res chain seq x y z
N MET A 1 5.05 20.27 -27.60
CA MET A 1 4.32 19.56 -26.52
C MET A 1 4.48 20.37 -25.24
N SER A 2 3.41 20.54 -24.45
CA SER A 2 3.45 21.29 -23.19
C SER A 2 4.25 20.55 -22.12
N GLN A 3 5.03 21.30 -21.33
CA GLN A 3 5.72 20.82 -20.15
C GLN A 3 4.74 20.65 -18.99
N ALA A 4 4.99 19.65 -18.14
CA ALA A 4 4.22 19.43 -16.91
C ALA A 4 4.95 20.09 -15.73
N ILE A 5 4.29 21.02 -15.05
CA ILE A 5 4.81 21.66 -13.83
C ILE A 5 4.49 20.72 -12.65
N ILE A 6 5.41 19.80 -12.40
CA ILE A 6 5.26 18.74 -11.39
C ILE A 6 6.34 18.83 -10.33
N ASN A 7 6.10 18.22 -9.18
CA ASN A 7 7.02 18.22 -8.06
C ASN A 7 8.11 17.14 -8.22
N PRO A 8 9.40 17.52 -8.28
CA PRO A 8 10.53 16.58 -8.37
C PRO A 8 10.62 15.63 -7.17
N GLU A 9 10.24 16.10 -5.97
CA GLU A 9 10.24 15.29 -4.75
C GLU A 9 9.28 14.10 -4.88
N ILE A 10 8.11 14.33 -5.50
CA ILE A 10 7.14 13.26 -5.76
C ILE A 10 7.67 12.26 -6.77
N LEU A 11 8.41 12.69 -7.79
CA LEU A 11 9.02 11.77 -8.75
C LEU A 11 9.97 10.81 -8.05
N SER A 12 10.96 11.34 -7.31
CA SER A 12 11.91 10.51 -6.57
C SER A 12 11.20 9.59 -5.57
N TRP A 13 10.22 10.10 -4.82
CA TRP A 13 9.42 9.30 -3.90
C TRP A 13 8.68 8.16 -4.62
N ALA A 14 8.01 8.43 -5.74
CA ALA A 14 7.22 7.44 -6.47
C ALA A 14 8.10 6.30 -7.01
N ARG A 15 9.29 6.64 -7.54
CA ARG A 15 10.25 5.63 -7.99
C ARG A 15 10.78 4.76 -6.85
N GLN A 16 11.17 5.37 -5.73
CA GLN A 16 11.67 4.66 -4.56
C GLN A 16 10.60 3.77 -3.93
N ARG A 17 9.37 4.30 -3.79
CA ARG A 17 8.18 3.55 -3.37
C ARG A 17 7.94 2.34 -4.26
N ALA A 18 8.16 2.49 -5.56
CA ALA A 18 8.03 1.40 -6.51
C ALA A 18 9.16 0.36 -6.46
N GLY A 19 10.18 0.58 -5.64
CA GLY A 19 11.36 -0.29 -5.57
C GLY A 19 12.16 -0.32 -6.88
N LEU A 20 12.05 0.73 -7.70
CA LEU A 20 12.71 0.80 -9.00
C LEU A 20 14.03 1.58 -8.88
N ASP A 21 15.10 1.01 -9.41
CA ASP A 21 16.32 1.77 -9.67
C ASP A 21 16.12 2.71 -10.88
N ALA A 22 16.98 3.72 -11.00
CA ALA A 22 16.92 4.69 -12.09
C ALA A 22 17.06 4.04 -13.49
N PRO A 23 18.00 3.09 -13.71
CA PRO A 23 18.14 2.41 -15.00
C PRO A 23 16.89 1.63 -15.42
N THR A 24 16.25 0.92 -14.49
CA THR A 24 15.03 0.14 -14.77
C THR A 24 13.87 1.05 -15.14
N LEU A 25 13.66 2.16 -14.41
CA LEU A 25 12.60 3.09 -14.74
C LEU A 25 12.86 3.79 -16.09
N ALA A 26 14.11 4.22 -16.35
CA ALA A 26 14.47 4.84 -17.63
C ALA A 26 14.18 3.91 -18.82
N ARG A 27 14.51 2.62 -18.69
CA ARG A 27 14.19 1.59 -19.69
C ARG A 27 12.68 1.44 -19.90
N LYS A 28 11.89 1.37 -18.82
CA LYS A 28 10.42 1.29 -18.89
C LYS A 28 9.80 2.52 -19.56
N LEU A 29 10.37 3.70 -19.33
CA LEU A 29 9.92 4.95 -19.95
C LEU A 29 10.44 5.15 -21.38
N ASN A 30 11.29 4.26 -21.87
CA ASN A 30 11.99 4.38 -23.15
C ASN A 30 12.74 5.73 -23.28
N ILE A 31 13.41 6.13 -22.20
CA ILE A 31 14.27 7.33 -22.16
C ILE A 31 15.67 6.93 -21.71
N ARG A 32 16.64 7.82 -21.95
CA ARG A 32 17.98 7.67 -21.38
C ARG A 32 17.95 8.02 -19.88
N GLU A 33 18.74 7.30 -19.09
CA GLU A 33 18.87 7.52 -17.65
C GLU A 33 19.32 8.95 -17.31
N ASP A 34 20.17 9.53 -18.15
CA ASP A 34 20.66 10.91 -18.01
C ASP A 34 19.56 11.98 -18.16
N LYS A 35 18.36 11.63 -18.65
CA LYS A 35 17.18 12.51 -18.62
C LYS A 35 16.34 12.34 -17.36
N LEU A 36 16.36 11.15 -16.76
CA LEU A 36 15.52 10.84 -15.59
C LEU A 36 16.01 11.60 -14.36
N ILE A 37 17.33 11.62 -14.12
CA ILE A 37 17.91 12.27 -12.93
C ILE A 37 17.64 13.78 -12.92
N PRO A 38 17.79 14.53 -14.03
CA PRO A 38 17.38 15.93 -14.10
C PRO A 38 15.89 16.18 -13.80
N TRP A 39 14.99 15.24 -14.13
CA TRP A 39 13.56 15.36 -13.74
C TRP A 39 13.40 15.28 -12.23
N GLU A 40 14.05 14.30 -11.60
CA GLU A 40 14.02 14.08 -10.15
C GLU A 40 14.70 15.20 -9.36
N LYS A 41 15.64 15.94 -9.98
CA LYS A 41 16.26 17.14 -9.40
C LYS A 41 15.47 18.42 -9.64
N GLY A 42 14.54 18.42 -10.60
CA GLY A 42 13.81 19.61 -11.02
C GLY A 42 14.59 20.52 -11.99
N ASP A 43 15.73 20.07 -12.51
CA ASP A 43 16.55 20.83 -13.46
C ASP A 43 15.85 21.01 -14.82
N ILE A 44 15.09 19.99 -15.23
CA ILE A 44 14.28 20.03 -16.46
C ILE A 44 12.90 19.43 -16.20
N LEU A 45 11.88 19.93 -16.88
CA LEU A 45 10.51 19.44 -16.76
C LEU A 45 10.19 18.40 -17.85
N PRO A 46 9.59 17.25 -17.51
CA PRO A 46 9.03 16.35 -18.51
C PRO A 46 7.84 17.00 -19.23
N THR A 47 7.52 16.49 -20.41
CA THR A 47 6.25 16.78 -21.07
C THR A 47 5.09 16.11 -20.31
N PHE A 48 3.86 16.60 -20.51
CA PHE A 48 2.66 15.96 -19.93
C PHE A 48 2.58 14.46 -20.19
N LYS A 49 2.85 14.02 -21.43
CA LYS A 49 2.82 12.60 -21.80
C LYS A 49 3.91 11.80 -21.08
N GLN A 50 5.09 12.37 -20.91
CA GLN A 50 6.17 11.74 -20.14
C GLN A 50 5.83 11.63 -18.66
N ALA A 51 5.22 12.67 -18.09
CA ALA A 51 4.76 12.66 -16.69
C ALA A 51 3.64 11.64 -16.46
N GLN A 52 2.68 11.51 -17.39
CA GLN A 52 1.66 10.47 -17.35
C GLN A 52 2.27 9.06 -17.40
N ASN A 53 3.21 8.83 -18.33
CA ASN A 53 3.93 7.56 -18.42
C ASN A 53 4.75 7.27 -17.16
N TYR A 54 5.35 8.28 -16.54
CA TYR A 54 6.06 8.17 -15.27
C TYR A 54 5.12 7.68 -14.16
N ALA A 55 3.99 8.37 -13.96
CA ALA A 55 3.01 8.01 -12.94
C ALA A 55 2.48 6.58 -13.11
N HIS A 56 2.19 6.18 -14.36
CA HIS A 56 1.77 4.82 -14.68
C HIS A 56 2.82 3.77 -14.30
N ASN A 57 4.09 3.98 -14.68
CA ASN A 57 5.17 3.01 -14.41
C ASN A 57 5.62 2.95 -12.94
N THR A 58 5.26 3.96 -12.14
CA THR A 58 5.55 4.03 -10.71
C THR A 58 4.32 3.75 -9.83
N TYR A 59 3.21 3.33 -10.44
CA TYR A 59 1.96 2.96 -9.76
C TYR A 59 1.45 4.05 -8.80
N ILE A 60 1.41 5.29 -9.29
CA ILE A 60 0.77 6.40 -8.60
C ILE A 60 -0.26 7.08 -9.49
N PRO A 61 -1.34 7.66 -8.93
CA PRO A 61 -2.23 8.51 -9.70
C PRO A 61 -1.46 9.67 -10.33
N PHE A 62 -1.76 10.04 -11.58
CA PHE A 62 -1.09 11.17 -12.23
C PHE A 62 -1.16 12.47 -11.41
N GLY A 63 -2.31 12.72 -10.77
CA GLY A 63 -2.51 13.88 -9.89
C GLY A 63 -1.54 13.96 -8.72
N TYR A 64 -0.94 12.83 -8.28
CA TYR A 64 0.01 12.83 -7.18
C TYR A 64 1.26 13.63 -7.52
N LEU A 65 1.67 13.69 -8.79
CA LEU A 65 2.83 14.44 -9.25
C LEU A 65 2.76 15.95 -8.93
N PHE A 66 1.59 16.46 -8.57
CA PHE A 66 1.35 17.87 -8.22
C PHE A 66 1.22 18.09 -6.70
N LEU A 67 1.34 17.04 -5.88
CA LEU A 67 1.33 17.17 -4.43
C LEU A 67 2.53 17.98 -3.94
N LYS A 68 2.32 18.77 -2.89
CA LYS A 68 3.38 19.59 -2.29
C LYS A 68 4.47 18.74 -1.63
N HIS A 69 4.10 17.62 -1.03
CA HIS A 69 4.99 16.69 -0.36
C HIS A 69 4.51 15.25 -0.57
N PRO A 70 5.41 14.26 -0.50
CA PRO A 70 5.05 12.85 -0.52
C PRO A 70 3.96 12.53 0.51
N PRO A 71 2.90 11.79 0.12
CA PRO A 71 1.90 11.34 1.06
C PRO A 71 2.51 10.32 2.04
N ARG A 72 1.95 10.24 3.25
CA ARG A 72 2.25 9.14 4.17
C ARG A 72 1.78 7.83 3.55
N ASP A 73 2.60 6.79 3.71
CA ASP A 73 2.41 5.49 3.07
C ASP A 73 2.63 4.37 4.09
N ASP A 74 1.97 4.54 5.24
CA ASP A 74 2.00 3.64 6.39
C ASP A 74 1.07 2.44 6.16
N LEU A 75 1.41 1.28 6.72
CA LEU A 75 0.51 0.13 6.67
C LEU A 75 -0.70 0.34 7.59
N PRO A 76 -1.91 0.03 7.12
CA PRO A 76 -3.12 0.08 7.94
C PRO A 76 -3.22 -1.09 8.95
N ILE A 77 -2.30 -2.05 8.89
CA ILE A 77 -2.26 -3.24 9.75
C ILE A 77 -0.83 -3.46 10.27
N PRO A 78 -0.66 -4.12 11.43
CA PRO A 78 0.66 -4.52 11.91
C PRO A 78 1.39 -5.43 10.91
N ASP A 79 2.65 -5.14 10.59
CA ASP A 79 3.48 -6.01 9.75
C ASP A 79 4.13 -7.12 10.59
N LEU A 80 3.47 -8.28 10.64
CA LEU A 80 3.92 -9.44 11.40
C LEU A 80 4.83 -10.39 10.58
N ARG A 81 5.41 -9.93 9.46
CA ARG A 81 6.28 -10.74 8.59
C ARG A 81 7.74 -10.80 9.06
N THR A 82 8.06 -10.22 10.21
CA THR A 82 9.40 -10.24 10.80
C THR A 82 9.70 -11.61 11.43
N VAL A 83 10.87 -12.19 11.10
CA VAL A 83 11.40 -13.39 11.77
C VAL A 83 12.68 -12.98 12.50
N GLY A 84 12.68 -13.11 13.84
CA GLY A 84 13.76 -12.61 14.68
C GLY A 84 13.86 -11.07 14.68
N ASP A 85 15.06 -10.54 14.89
CA ASP A 85 15.33 -9.09 14.97
C ASP A 85 15.64 -8.45 13.60
N HIS A 86 15.33 -9.16 12.51
CA HIS A 86 15.52 -8.65 11.17
C HIS A 86 14.30 -7.84 10.74
N GLY A 87 14.49 -6.52 10.62
CA GLY A 87 13.46 -5.62 10.10
C GLY A 87 12.93 -6.08 8.75
N SER A 88 11.61 -6.01 8.57
CA SER A 88 10.96 -6.39 7.32
C SER A 88 11.54 -5.58 6.15
N LYS A 89 11.99 -6.26 5.08
CA LYS A 89 12.24 -5.60 3.80
C LYS A 89 10.97 -4.85 3.40
N GLY A 90 11.10 -3.58 3.00
CA GLY A 90 9.99 -2.69 2.69
C GLY A 90 8.88 -3.36 1.86
N ILE A 91 7.64 -2.92 2.06
CA ILE A 91 6.45 -3.56 1.47
C ILE A 91 6.39 -3.25 -0.03
N SER A 92 6.28 -4.30 -0.86
CA SER A 92 6.11 -4.16 -2.31
C SER A 92 4.78 -3.49 -2.65
N ILE A 93 4.71 -2.78 -3.79
CA ILE A 93 3.45 -2.17 -4.26
C ILE A 93 2.34 -3.22 -4.34
N ASN A 94 2.61 -4.38 -4.94
CA ASN A 94 1.63 -5.44 -5.08
C ASN A 94 1.07 -5.89 -3.72
N LEU A 95 1.91 -5.99 -2.68
CA LEU A 95 1.43 -6.34 -1.35
C LEU A 95 0.56 -5.23 -0.76
N ARG A 96 0.90 -3.95 -0.98
CA ARG A 96 0.06 -2.82 -0.55
C ARG A 96 -1.31 -2.86 -1.23
N ASP A 97 -1.35 -3.09 -2.53
CA ASP A 97 -2.59 -3.13 -3.30
C ASP A 97 -3.51 -4.26 -2.80
N ILE A 98 -2.95 -5.45 -2.55
CA ILE A 98 -3.70 -6.57 -1.96
C ILE A 98 -4.21 -6.24 -0.57
N ILE A 99 -3.41 -5.61 0.30
CA ILE A 99 -3.85 -5.20 1.64
C ILE A 99 -5.05 -4.25 1.55
N GLN A 100 -4.97 -3.25 0.67
CA GLN A 100 -6.07 -2.29 0.46
C GLN A 100 -7.32 -2.97 -0.10
N GLU A 101 -7.17 -3.90 -1.03
CA GLU A 101 -8.27 -4.69 -1.58
C GLU A 101 -8.96 -5.53 -0.51
N VAL A 102 -8.19 -6.26 0.29
CA VAL A 102 -8.73 -7.09 1.39
C VAL A 102 -9.45 -6.23 2.42
N ILE A 103 -8.89 -5.07 2.79
CA ILE A 103 -9.56 -4.14 3.72
C ILE A 103 -10.87 -3.65 3.13
N ARG A 104 -10.91 -3.28 1.86
CA ARG A 104 -12.15 -2.87 1.19
C ARG A 104 -13.19 -3.98 1.19
N HIS A 105 -12.79 -5.23 0.93
CA HIS A 105 -13.71 -6.37 0.97
C HIS A 105 -14.21 -6.63 2.40
N GLN A 106 -13.36 -6.49 3.41
CA GLN A 106 -13.75 -6.62 4.81
C GLN A 106 -14.78 -5.56 5.19
N LEU A 107 -14.54 -4.29 4.83
CA LEU A 107 -15.46 -3.18 5.09
C LEU A 107 -16.81 -3.40 4.41
N TRP A 108 -16.78 -3.76 3.13
CA TRP A 108 -18.01 -4.10 2.40
C TRP A 108 -18.78 -5.24 3.07
N TYR A 109 -18.09 -6.30 3.53
CA TYR A 109 -18.76 -7.41 4.19
C TYR A 109 -19.37 -7.02 5.53
N GLN A 110 -18.73 -6.13 6.29
CA GLN A 110 -19.30 -5.57 7.52
C GLN A 110 -20.57 -4.76 7.25
N GLU A 111 -20.55 -3.91 6.22
CA GLU A 111 -21.71 -3.14 5.78
C GLU A 111 -22.85 -4.08 5.38
N TYR A 112 -22.56 -5.09 4.56
CA TYR A 112 -23.52 -6.10 4.12
C TYR A 112 -24.17 -6.87 5.29
N LEU A 113 -23.37 -7.33 6.26
CA LEU A 113 -23.90 -8.01 7.45
C LEU A 113 -24.82 -7.10 8.28
N THR A 114 -24.55 -5.80 8.30
CA THR A 114 -25.39 -4.80 8.96
C THR A 114 -26.71 -4.61 8.22
N GLU A 115 -26.68 -4.52 6.89
CA GLU A 115 -27.87 -4.35 6.06
C GLU A 115 -28.87 -5.51 6.18
N ILE A 116 -28.39 -6.73 6.40
CA ILE A 116 -29.25 -7.92 6.53
C ILE A 116 -29.63 -8.23 7.99
N ASP A 117 -29.31 -7.34 8.94
CA ASP A 117 -29.48 -7.55 10.38
C ASP A 117 -28.90 -8.90 10.85
N ALA A 118 -27.70 -9.23 10.37
CA ALA A 118 -27.05 -10.50 10.69
C ALA A 118 -26.85 -10.65 12.21
N LYS A 119 -27.07 -11.88 12.71
CA LYS A 119 -26.82 -12.18 14.12
C LYS A 119 -25.32 -12.06 14.44
N PRO A 120 -24.95 -11.53 15.61
CA PRO A 120 -23.56 -11.49 16.06
C PRO A 120 -22.93 -12.88 16.10
N ILE A 121 -21.64 -12.95 15.82
CA ILE A 121 -20.86 -14.20 15.89
C ILE A 121 -20.63 -14.53 17.37
N GLU A 122 -21.10 -15.69 17.82
CA GLU A 122 -21.00 -16.14 19.22
C GLU A 122 -19.57 -16.26 19.75
N VAL A 123 -18.59 -16.45 18.86
CA VAL A 123 -17.17 -16.61 19.23
C VAL A 123 -16.56 -15.29 19.68
N VAL A 124 -16.97 -14.15 19.10
CA VAL A 124 -16.38 -12.85 19.41
C VAL A 124 -16.94 -12.36 20.74
N GLY A 125 -16.08 -12.21 21.75
CA GLY A 125 -16.48 -11.77 23.09
C GLY A 125 -17.04 -12.88 23.99
N SER A 126 -16.91 -14.15 23.60
CA SER A 126 -17.37 -15.30 24.40
C SER A 126 -16.70 -15.44 25.76
N PHE A 127 -15.47 -14.94 25.91
CA PHE A 127 -14.71 -14.94 27.16
C PHE A 127 -14.18 -13.54 27.50
N SER A 128 -14.17 -13.22 28.80
CA SER A 128 -13.51 -12.02 29.30
C SER A 128 -11.99 -12.20 29.40
N VAL A 129 -11.24 -11.10 29.44
CA VAL A 129 -9.78 -11.10 29.66
C VAL A 129 -9.35 -11.75 30.99
N ASN A 130 -10.27 -11.88 31.96
CA ASN A 130 -10.03 -12.50 33.26
C ASN A 130 -10.49 -13.97 33.32
N ALA A 131 -10.96 -14.54 32.21
CA ALA A 131 -11.46 -15.91 32.19
C ALA A 131 -10.32 -16.92 32.44
N PRO A 132 -10.58 -18.02 33.18
CA PRO A 132 -9.56 -19.01 33.46
C PRO A 132 -9.16 -19.75 32.18
N VAL A 133 -7.85 -19.83 31.94
CA VAL A 133 -7.24 -20.47 30.75
C VAL A 133 -7.82 -21.87 30.48
N LYS A 134 -8.04 -22.66 31.54
CA LYS A 134 -8.58 -24.03 31.43
C LYS A 134 -9.97 -24.07 30.79
N ALA A 135 -10.83 -23.09 31.07
CA ALA A 135 -12.19 -23.03 30.51
C ALA A 135 -12.14 -22.68 29.02
N ILE A 136 -11.30 -21.71 28.63
CA ILE A 136 -11.09 -21.31 27.23
C ILE A 136 -10.58 -22.50 26.41
N VAL A 137 -9.56 -23.21 26.91
CA VAL A 137 -9.00 -24.39 26.22
C VAL A 137 -10.01 -25.52 26.08
N MET A 138 -10.90 -25.70 27.07
CA MET A 138 -11.97 -26.70 26.96
C MET A 138 -12.98 -26.31 25.87
N ASP A 139 -13.40 -25.05 25.78
CA ASP A 139 -14.32 -24.57 24.74
C ASP A 139 -13.74 -24.73 23.33
N MET A 140 -12.47 -24.35 23.12
CA MET A 140 -11.76 -24.51 21.84
C MET A 140 -11.66 -25.97 21.36
N LYS A 141 -11.68 -26.94 22.27
CA LYS A 141 -11.63 -28.37 21.92
C LYS A 141 -12.99 -28.92 21.51
N ILE A 142 -14.07 -28.32 21.99
CA ILE A 142 -15.44 -28.83 21.84
C ILE A 142 -16.14 -28.21 20.64
N LYS A 143 -15.93 -26.92 20.37
CA LYS A 143 -16.42 -26.25 19.15
C LYS A 143 -15.35 -26.35 18.05
N PRO A 144 -15.58 -27.08 16.94
CA PRO A 144 -14.72 -26.92 15.77
C PRO A 144 -14.86 -25.48 15.28
N LEU A 145 -13.73 -24.85 14.96
CA LEU A 145 -13.70 -23.58 14.23
C LEU A 145 -14.41 -23.84 12.90
N ALA A 146 -15.62 -23.28 12.74
CA ALA A 146 -16.36 -23.30 11.48
C ALA A 146 -15.64 -22.48 10.41
#